data_AF-A0A377DW23-F1
#
_entry.id   AF-A0A377DW23-F1
#
_cell.length_a   1.000
_cell.length_b   1.000
_cell.length_c   1.000
_cell.angle_alpha   90.00
_cell.angle_beta   90.00
_cell.angle_gamma   90.00
#
_symmetry.space_group_name_H-M   'P 1'
#
loop_
_entity.id
_entity.type
_entity.pdbx_description
1 polymer ?
#
loop_
_entity_poly.entity_id
_entity_poly.type
_entity_poly.pdbx_seq_one_letter_code
_entity_poly.pdbx_strand_id
1 'polypeptide(L)' 'MAKMRAVDAAMYVLEKEGITTAFGVPGAAINPFLLSDA' A
#
# COMPACT_ATOMS: atom_id res chain seq x y z
N MET A 1 17.78 -13.44 1.87
CA MET A 1 16.94 -12.69 0.92
C MET A 1 16.10 -11.70 1.72
N ALA A 2 16.25 -10.40 1.47
CA ALA A 2 15.31 -9.42 1.99
C ALA A 2 13.94 -9.73 1.33
N LYS A 3 12.91 -9.97 2.14
CA LYS A 3 11.53 -10.18 1.68
C LYS A 3 10.76 -8.88 1.91
N MET A 4 9.96 -8.49 0.92
CA MET A 4 9.09 -7.32 0.95
C MET A 4 7.67 -7.77 0.60
N ARG A 5 6.65 -7.20 1.24
CA ARG A 5 5.26 -7.46 0.85
C ARG A 5 4.96 -6.66 -0.42
N ALA A 6 4.17 -7.21 -1.33
CA ALA A 6 3.76 -6.50 -2.54
C ALA A 6 3.11 -5.14 -2.24
N VAL A 7 2.40 -5.04 -1.11
CA VAL A 7 1.80 -3.77 -0.67
C VAL A 7 2.84 -2.73 -0.29
N ASP A 8 3.94 -3.12 0.35
CA ASP A 8 5.01 -2.19 0.72
C ASP A 8 5.65 -1.60 -0.54
N ALA A 9 5.86 -2.43 -1.57
CA ALA A 9 6.36 -1.97 -2.86
C ALA A 9 5.38 -0.98 -3.54
N ALA A 10 4.08 -1.28 -3.49
CA ALA A 10 3.06 -0.39 -4.05
C ALA A 10 3.00 0.96 -3.31
N MET A 11 3.09 0.96 -1.98
CA MET A 11 3.19 2.18 -1.17
C MET A 11 4.41 3.02 -1.52
N TYR A 12 5.58 2.37 -1.66
CA TYR A 12 6.81 3.05 -2.07
C TYR A 12 6.68 3.75 -3.43
N VAL A 13 6.01 3.13 -4.40
CA VAL A 13 5.76 3.77 -5.70
C VAL A 13 4.88 5.00 -5.54
N LEU A 14 3.77 4.89 -4.80
CA LEU A 14 2.88 6.02 -4.55
C LEU A 14 3.61 7.20 -3.89
N GLU A 15 4.45 6.92 -2.89
CA GLU A 15 5.27 7.94 -2.23
C GLU A 15 6.27 8.60 -3.19
N LYS A 16 6.95 7.81 -4.04
CA LYS A 16 7.92 8.33 -5.02
C LYS A 16 7.28 9.17 -6.12
N GLU A 17 6.06 8.87 -6.50
CA GLU A 17 5.25 9.67 -7.43
C GLU A 17 4.60 10.90 -6.75
N GLY A 18 4.83 11.10 -5.44
CA GLY A 18 4.30 12.24 -4.69
C GLY A 18 2.81 12.14 -4.36
N ILE A 19 2.23 10.93 -4.42
CA ILE A 19 0.83 10.69 -4.08
C ILE A 19 0.68 10.66 -2.56
N THR A 20 -0.02 11.65 -2.02
CA THR A 20 -0.24 11.81 -0.56
C THR A 20 -1.66 11.49 -0.11
N THR A 21 -2.55 11.18 -1.05
CA THR A 21 -3.96 10.87 -0.76
C THR A 21 -4.47 9.83 -1.75
N ALA A 22 -5.08 8.77 -1.24
CA ALA A 22 -5.71 7.73 -2.03
C ALA A 22 -7.08 7.39 -1.43
N PHE A 23 -8.02 6.98 -2.28
CA PHE A 23 -9.37 6.56 -1.88
C PHE A 23 -9.62 5.13 -2.33
N GLY A 24 -10.39 4.38 -1.54
CA GLY A 24 -10.75 3.01 -1.84
C GLY A 24 -11.93 2.52 -1.00
N VAL A 25 -12.58 1.46 -1.45
CA VAL A 25 -13.69 0.82 -0.72
C VAL A 25 -13.12 -0.37 0.06
N PRO A 26 -13.37 -0.49 1.38
CA PRO A 26 -12.90 -1.63 2.16
C PRO A 26 -13.32 -2.98 1.56
N GLY A 27 -12.38 -3.92 1.50
CA GLY A 27 -12.61 -5.28 1.00
C GLY A 27 -11.38 -6.15 1.11
N ALA A 28 -11.55 -7.48 1.14
CA ALA A 28 -10.46 -8.43 1.42
C ALA A 28 -9.23 -8.27 0.48
N ALA A 29 -9.46 -7.91 -0.79
CA ALA A 29 -8.40 -7.73 -1.78
C ALA A 29 -7.57 -6.44 -1.60
N ILE A 30 -8.17 -5.36 -1.08
CA ILE A 30 -7.50 -4.06 -0.86
C ILE A 30 -7.02 -3.91 0.59
N ASN A 31 -7.47 -4.79 1.49
CA ASN A 31 -7.14 -4.74 2.92
C ASN A 31 -5.64 -4.59 3.23
N PRO A 32 -4.70 -5.22 2.48
CA PRO A 32 -3.28 -4.98 2.69
C PRO A 32 -2.88 -3.51 2.60
N PHE A 33 -3.53 -2.70 1.75
CA PHE A 33 -3.28 -1.26 1.59
C PHE A 33 -3.88 -0.43 2.73
N LEU A 34 -4.96 -0.88 3.35
CA LEU A 34 -5.65 -0.15 4.43
C LEU A 34 -5.10 -0.48 5.82
N LEU A 35 -4.52 -1.67 5.99
CA LEU A 35 -3.94 -2.14 7.26
C LEU A 35 -2.41 -2.16 7.23
N SER A 36 -1.74 -1.59 6.20
CA SER A 36 -0.28 -1.64 6.09
C SER A 36 0.44 -0.98 7.27
N ASP A 37 -0.23 -0.04 7.95
CA ASP A 37 0.27 0.74 9.09
C ASP A 37 -0.24 0.26 10.46
N ALA A 38 -1.01 -0.84 10.51
CA ALA A 38 -1.45 -1.52 11.74
C ALA A 38 -0.54 -2.71 12.07
#